data_AF-A0A955VW36-F1
#
_entry.id   AF-A0A955VW36-F1
#
_cell.length_a   1.000
_cell.length_b   1.000
_cell.length_c   1.000
_cell.angle_alpha   90.00
_cell.angle_beta   90.00
_cell.angle_gamma   90.00
#
_symmetry.space_group_name_H-M   'P 1'
#
loop_
_entity.id
_entity.type
_entity.pdbx_description
1 polymer ?
#
loop_
_entity_poly.entity_id
_entity_poly.type
_entity_poly.pdbx_seq_one_letter_code
_entity_poly.pdbx_strand_id
1 'polypeptide(L)'
;MKATLALALAAAGLVGCDSRDLQSRSEILEYRVLAIRADIPEPSPDDTATLTVVEHDPADVDPEAETGSPFYVWEICPFSLGSLAQYDCLDPLQATGAGPDGSAPTPEQQQAAGRVIATLAELGVSPQEAAGLFAPDIRQTAEGTITIDLETVGGVGIRGLYALCQAIASDGVCRSFEGQVVLLEEGWNLYVKLYSGREGVVRNDTVKVLKVRDFDGRNRANPAFATLEAFDASGAAVTGGVPEQKLTLKLTMVGGSAETYPAIQYDDNGQPVRDADGALVTEEETEELLYSWYATGGNIDRSRTVTDDLFDQRENEFTLPEEPGPVRLYVIARDGRGGFAVRSLDLQVSEP
;
A
#
# COMPACT_ATOMS: atom_id res chain seq x y z
N MET A 1 27.54 4.21 -51.32
CA MET A 1 27.96 4.18 -49.89
C MET A 1 27.07 4.98 -48.96
N LYS A 2 26.62 6.21 -49.28
CA LYS A 2 25.73 6.98 -48.39
C LYS A 2 24.30 6.41 -48.26
N ALA A 3 23.76 5.79 -49.31
CA ALA A 3 22.43 5.16 -49.28
C ALA A 3 22.37 3.88 -48.42
N THR A 4 23.50 3.16 -48.29
CA THR A 4 23.56 1.91 -47.52
C THR A 4 23.63 2.16 -46.01
N LEU A 5 24.19 3.30 -45.59
CA LEU A 5 24.26 3.69 -44.18
C LEU A 5 22.92 4.19 -43.62
N ALA A 6 22.11 4.86 -44.45
CA ALA A 6 20.77 5.32 -44.07
C ALA A 6 19.78 4.15 -43.86
N LEU A 7 19.91 3.07 -44.62
CA LEU A 7 19.05 1.89 -44.48
C LEU A 7 19.39 1.06 -43.22
N ALA A 8 20.66 1.02 -42.82
CA ALA A 8 21.09 0.34 -41.59
C ALA A 8 20.65 1.06 -40.31
N LEU A 9 20.60 2.40 -40.31
CA LEU A 9 20.12 3.18 -39.17
C LEU A 9 18.59 3.10 -39.00
N ALA A 10 17.83 3.00 -40.09
CA ALA A 10 16.38 2.81 -40.04
C ALA A 10 15.97 1.41 -39.56
N ALA A 11 16.76 0.37 -39.88
CA ALA A 11 16.51 -0.98 -39.39
C ALA A 11 16.81 -1.15 -37.88
N ALA A 12 17.77 -0.39 -37.33
CA ALA A 12 18.10 -0.43 -35.90
C ALA A 12 17.04 0.28 -35.02
N GLY A 13 16.25 1.19 -35.58
CA GLY A 13 15.15 1.86 -34.87
C GLY A 13 13.87 1.04 -34.73
N LEU A 14 13.76 -0.10 -35.42
CA LEU A 14 12.57 -0.96 -35.43
C LEU A 14 12.67 -2.17 -34.48
N VAL A 15 13.78 -2.33 -33.76
CA VAL A 15 14.03 -3.48 -32.86
C VAL A 15 14.00 -3.08 -31.37
N GLY A 16 13.63 -1.83 -31.05
CA GLY A 16 13.88 -1.26 -29.72
C GLY A 16 12.67 -0.95 -28.84
N CYS A 17 11.44 -1.09 -29.34
CA CYS A 17 10.24 -0.86 -28.53
C CYS A 17 9.28 -2.01 -28.79
N ASP A 18 9.40 -3.09 -28.02
CA ASP A 18 8.28 -4.01 -27.90
C ASP A 18 7.15 -3.21 -27.24
N SER A 19 6.04 -3.00 -27.94
CA SER A 19 4.91 -2.23 -27.42
C SER A 19 4.31 -2.84 -26.15
N ARG A 20 4.73 -4.06 -25.80
CA ARG A 20 4.45 -4.72 -24.52
C ARG A 20 5.12 -4.04 -23.31
N ASP A 21 6.17 -3.24 -23.51
CA ASP A 21 6.83 -2.50 -22.41
C ASP A 21 6.03 -1.27 -21.92
N LEU A 22 4.92 -0.91 -22.59
CA LEU A 22 4.04 0.18 -22.19
C LEU A 22 2.65 -0.32 -21.81
N GLN A 23 2.57 -1.45 -21.09
CA GLN A 23 1.33 -1.82 -20.41
C GLN A 23 0.82 -0.62 -19.60
N SER A 24 -0.47 -0.31 -19.75
CA SER A 24 -1.07 0.74 -18.94
C SER A 24 -0.95 0.35 -17.47
N ARG A 25 -0.74 1.33 -16.57
CA ARG A 25 -0.67 1.06 -15.13
C ARG A 25 -1.93 0.39 -14.58
N SER A 26 -3.07 0.58 -15.25
CA SER A 26 -4.36 -0.03 -14.93
C SER A 26 -4.56 -1.41 -15.56
N GLU A 27 -3.75 -1.83 -16.51
CA GLU A 27 -3.85 -3.17 -17.08
C GLU A 27 -3.09 -4.18 -16.20
N ILE A 28 -3.68 -5.36 -16.03
CA ILE A 28 -3.14 -6.44 -15.18
C ILE A 28 -3.26 -7.78 -15.89
N LEU A 29 -2.24 -8.13 -16.67
CA LEU A 29 -2.19 -9.39 -17.44
C LEU A 29 -1.48 -10.52 -16.70
N GLU A 30 -0.61 -10.17 -15.75
CA GLU A 30 0.21 -11.11 -15.00
C GLU A 30 -0.19 -11.09 -13.52
N TYR A 31 0.34 -12.07 -12.77
CA TYR A 31 0.21 -12.08 -11.32
C TYR A 31 0.67 -10.75 -10.72
N ARG A 32 -0.23 -10.11 -9.97
CA ARG A 32 0.05 -8.79 -9.39
C ARG A 32 -0.61 -8.65 -8.03
N VAL A 33 0.18 -8.28 -7.04
CA VAL A 33 -0.36 -7.75 -5.78
C VAL A 33 -0.89 -6.35 -6.05
N LEU A 34 -2.20 -6.19 -5.87
CA LEU A 34 -2.90 -4.92 -6.08
C LEU A 34 -2.84 -4.06 -4.81
N ALA A 35 -2.85 -4.70 -3.63
CA ALA A 35 -2.70 -4.05 -2.33
C ALA A 35 -2.48 -5.04 -1.18
N ILE A 36 -2.22 -4.47 0.00
CA ILE A 36 -2.28 -5.17 1.29
C ILE A 36 -3.41 -4.51 2.11
N ARG A 37 -4.41 -5.31 2.48
CA ARG A 37 -5.50 -4.89 3.35
C ARG A 37 -5.14 -5.16 4.80
N ALA A 38 -5.29 -4.16 5.66
CA ALA A 38 -5.35 -4.39 7.09
C ALA A 38 -6.83 -4.51 7.49
N ASP A 39 -7.19 -5.48 8.33
CA ASP A 39 -8.51 -5.54 8.95
C ASP A 39 -8.80 -4.30 9.81
N ILE A 40 -7.74 -3.73 10.39
CA ILE A 40 -7.74 -2.47 11.12
C ILE A 40 -6.78 -1.47 10.43
N PRO A 41 -7.30 -0.38 9.84
CA PRO A 41 -6.51 0.68 9.20
C PRO A 41 -5.46 1.31 10.13
N GLU A 42 -5.91 1.73 11.31
CA GLU A 42 -5.11 2.38 12.34
C GLU A 42 -5.25 1.59 13.64
N PRO A 43 -4.38 0.58 13.84
CA PRO A 43 -4.40 -0.18 15.07
C PRO A 43 -3.79 0.62 16.22
N SER A 44 -4.24 0.35 17.44
CA SER A 44 -3.59 0.80 18.66
C SER A 44 -2.46 -0.15 19.06
N PRO A 45 -1.54 0.28 19.95
CA PRO A 45 -0.40 -0.55 20.34
C PRO A 45 -0.75 -1.92 20.93
N ASP A 46 -1.97 -2.09 21.45
CA ASP A 46 -2.44 -3.35 22.05
C ASP A 46 -3.29 -4.20 21.10
N ASP A 47 -3.50 -3.73 19.87
CA ASP A 47 -4.30 -4.47 18.91
C ASP A 47 -3.51 -5.56 18.21
N THR A 48 -4.23 -6.57 17.77
CA THR A 48 -3.74 -7.52 16.78
C THR A 48 -4.31 -7.13 15.42
N ALA A 49 -3.45 -6.83 14.45
CA ALA A 49 -3.84 -6.50 13.09
C ALA A 49 -3.58 -7.68 12.14
N THR A 50 -4.56 -8.02 11.32
CA THR A 50 -4.43 -9.02 10.25
C THR A 50 -4.22 -8.32 8.93
N LEU A 51 -3.15 -8.70 8.23
CA LEU A 51 -2.88 -8.23 6.88
C LEU A 51 -3.16 -9.32 5.86
N THR A 52 -3.97 -8.98 4.86
CA THR A 52 -4.35 -9.87 3.76
C THR A 52 -3.85 -9.28 2.45
N VAL A 53 -3.18 -10.10 1.63
CA VAL A 53 -2.85 -9.73 0.26
C VAL A 53 -4.11 -9.65 -0.58
N VAL A 54 -4.23 -8.57 -1.37
CA VAL A 54 -5.22 -8.45 -2.43
C VAL A 54 -4.47 -8.48 -3.74
N GLU A 55 -4.73 -9.50 -4.54
CA GLU A 55 -3.98 -9.80 -5.75
C GLU A 55 -4.90 -10.13 -6.92
N HIS A 56 -4.30 -10.10 -8.10
CA HIS A 56 -4.82 -10.71 -9.30
C HIS A 56 -3.97 -11.92 -9.63
N ASP A 57 -4.62 -13.07 -9.80
CA ASP A 57 -4.04 -14.26 -10.39
C ASP A 57 -4.71 -14.51 -11.77
N PRO A 58 -3.94 -14.59 -12.87
CA PRO A 58 -4.49 -14.96 -14.17
C PRO A 58 -5.27 -16.28 -14.14
N ALA A 59 -4.89 -17.24 -13.29
CA ALA A 59 -5.60 -18.51 -13.15
C ALA A 59 -7.03 -18.36 -12.59
N ASP A 60 -7.34 -17.25 -11.89
CA ASP A 60 -8.69 -16.97 -11.40
C ASP A 60 -9.64 -16.50 -12.52
N VAL A 61 -9.10 -16.14 -13.68
CA VAL A 61 -9.85 -15.68 -14.86
C VAL A 61 -9.79 -16.73 -15.96
N ASP A 62 -8.63 -17.36 -16.14
CA ASP A 62 -8.38 -18.45 -17.07
C ASP A 62 -7.74 -19.63 -16.33
N PRO A 63 -8.52 -20.63 -15.87
CA PRO A 63 -8.01 -21.80 -15.17
C PRO A 63 -7.02 -22.66 -15.98
N GLU A 64 -6.94 -22.47 -17.31
CA GLU A 64 -5.97 -23.17 -18.16
C GLU A 64 -4.58 -22.50 -18.14
N ALA A 65 -4.46 -21.30 -17.57
CA ALA A 65 -3.19 -20.61 -17.42
C ALA A 65 -2.27 -21.38 -16.46
N GLU A 66 -1.23 -22.02 -16.99
CA GLU A 66 -0.17 -22.65 -16.19
C GLU A 66 0.64 -21.58 -15.46
N THR A 67 0.23 -21.31 -14.23
CA THR A 67 0.87 -20.33 -13.37
C THR A 67 1.41 -21.06 -12.14
N GLY A 68 2.73 -21.01 -11.91
CA GLY A 68 3.35 -21.63 -10.72
C GLY A 68 2.77 -21.07 -9.42
N SER A 69 2.83 -21.79 -8.30
CA SER A 69 2.20 -21.31 -7.05
C SER A 69 2.78 -19.95 -6.59
N PRO A 70 1.94 -19.05 -6.04
CA PRO A 70 2.43 -17.80 -5.49
C PRO A 70 3.25 -18.05 -4.21
N PHE A 71 4.23 -17.20 -3.97
CA PHE A 71 4.95 -17.13 -2.70
C PHE A 71 4.80 -15.75 -2.07
N TYR A 72 4.91 -15.69 -0.74
CA TYR A 72 4.85 -14.44 0.03
C TYR A 72 5.97 -14.46 1.07
N VAL A 73 6.67 -13.35 1.21
CA VAL A 73 7.67 -13.13 2.26
C VAL A 73 7.39 -11.77 2.87
N TRP A 74 7.13 -11.74 4.17
CA TRP A 74 6.76 -10.53 4.89
C TRP A 74 7.92 -10.01 5.72
N GLU A 75 8.09 -8.70 5.74
CA GLU A 75 9.00 -7.98 6.62
C GLU A 75 8.26 -6.81 7.27
N ILE A 76 8.59 -6.55 8.54
CA ILE A 76 8.03 -5.44 9.31
C ILE A 76 9.16 -4.47 9.61
N CYS A 77 9.04 -3.23 9.13
CA CYS A 77 9.99 -2.16 9.38
C CYS A 77 9.37 -1.16 10.37
N PRO A 78 9.72 -1.20 11.66
CA PRO A 78 9.30 -0.17 12.62
C PRO A 78 9.90 1.20 12.30
N PHE A 79 10.98 1.23 11.53
CA PHE A 79 11.65 2.45 11.08
C PHE A 79 11.93 2.37 9.58
N SER A 80 11.62 3.44 8.85
CA SER A 80 12.11 3.65 7.49
C SER A 80 13.35 4.55 7.52
N LEU A 81 14.36 4.25 6.70
CA LEU A 81 15.57 5.06 6.52
C LEU A 81 15.56 5.90 5.23
N GLY A 82 14.41 6.08 4.57
CA GLY A 82 14.31 6.95 3.39
C GLY A 82 13.08 6.68 2.53
N SER A 83 13.17 7.02 1.23
CA SER A 83 12.05 6.85 0.29
C SER A 83 11.61 5.38 0.22
N LEU A 84 10.31 5.20 0.45
CA LEU A 84 9.64 4.00 0.97
C LEU A 84 9.76 2.70 0.16
N ALA A 85 10.48 2.70 -0.96
CA ALA A 85 10.48 1.60 -1.92
C ALA A 85 11.88 1.03 -2.24
N GLN A 86 12.96 1.57 -1.68
CA GLN A 86 14.33 1.17 -2.11
C GLN A 86 15.18 0.49 -1.05
N TYR A 87 14.70 0.39 0.19
CA TYR A 87 15.49 -0.16 1.29
C TYR A 87 14.80 -1.36 1.92
N ASP A 88 15.60 -2.32 2.37
CA ASP A 88 15.14 -3.39 3.25
C ASP A 88 14.85 -2.83 4.63
N CYS A 89 13.97 -3.52 5.37
CA CYS A 89 13.75 -3.16 6.76
C CYS A 89 15.08 -3.18 7.50
N LEU A 90 15.32 -2.16 8.34
CA LEU A 90 16.49 -2.19 9.21
C LEU A 90 16.29 -3.35 10.20
N ASP A 91 16.96 -4.47 9.96
CA ASP A 91 17.27 -5.46 10.97
C ASP A 91 18.62 -5.06 11.57
N PRO A 92 18.67 -4.37 12.72
CA PRO A 92 19.92 -3.93 13.34
C PRO A 92 20.77 -5.11 13.86
N LEU A 93 20.25 -6.34 13.92
CA LEU A 93 21.05 -7.52 14.18
C LEU A 93 21.73 -8.03 12.90
N GLN A 94 21.02 -7.96 11.77
CA GLN A 94 21.55 -8.24 10.44
C GLN A 94 22.19 -7.04 9.75
N ALA A 95 22.31 -5.88 10.41
CA ALA A 95 23.18 -4.80 9.95
C ALA A 95 24.69 -5.20 9.92
N THR A 96 25.00 -6.46 10.25
CA THR A 96 26.29 -7.14 10.05
C THR A 96 26.29 -8.22 8.96
N GLY A 97 25.12 -8.54 8.38
CA GLY A 97 24.87 -9.56 7.36
C GLY A 97 24.34 -8.97 6.05
N ALA A 98 24.45 -9.74 4.97
CA ALA A 98 24.05 -9.34 3.64
C ALA A 98 22.50 -9.32 3.49
N GLY A 99 21.96 -8.37 2.73
CA GLY A 99 20.54 -8.25 2.39
C GLY A 99 19.99 -9.49 1.65
N PRO A 100 18.68 -9.53 1.34
CA PRO A 100 18.05 -10.66 0.67
C PRO A 100 18.57 -10.90 -0.75
N ASP A 101 19.26 -9.92 -1.34
CA ASP A 101 20.01 -10.03 -2.61
C ASP A 101 21.51 -10.35 -2.41
N GLY A 102 21.96 -10.46 -1.16
CA GLY A 102 23.36 -10.66 -0.80
C GLY A 102 24.19 -9.36 -0.72
N SER A 103 23.58 -8.17 -0.80
CA SER A 103 24.31 -6.89 -0.71
C SER A 103 24.66 -6.53 0.75
N ALA A 104 25.86 -5.99 0.99
CA ALA A 104 26.25 -5.57 2.34
C ALA A 104 25.59 -4.21 2.70
N PRO A 105 25.22 -3.98 3.98
CA PRO A 105 24.64 -2.72 4.42
C PRO A 105 25.62 -1.55 4.22
N THR A 106 25.10 -0.40 3.82
CA THR A 106 25.88 0.82 3.60
C THR A 106 26.45 1.36 4.93
N PRO A 107 27.54 2.15 4.90
CA PRO A 107 28.07 2.77 6.11
C PRO A 107 27.05 3.62 6.88
N GLU A 108 26.13 4.27 6.17
CA GLU A 108 25.06 5.07 6.76
C GLU A 108 24.05 4.20 7.51
N GLN A 109 23.67 3.05 6.94
CA GLN A 109 22.80 2.07 7.59
C GLN A 109 23.46 1.47 8.85
N GLN A 110 24.75 1.13 8.76
CA GLN A 110 25.52 0.63 9.91
C GLN A 110 25.60 1.68 11.03
N GLN A 111 25.80 2.96 10.67
CA GLN A 111 25.83 4.05 11.65
C GLN A 111 24.45 4.27 12.28
N ALA A 112 23.37 4.20 11.50
CA ALA A 112 22.00 4.31 12.00
C ALA A 112 21.66 3.17 12.98
N ALA A 113 21.97 1.92 12.60
CA ALA A 113 21.81 0.75 13.48
C ALA A 113 22.62 0.91 14.78
N GLY A 114 23.88 1.36 14.68
CA GLY A 114 24.73 1.61 15.85
C GLY A 114 24.15 2.65 16.80
N ARG A 115 23.53 3.73 16.28
CA ARG A 115 22.83 4.73 17.11
C ARG A 115 21.62 4.12 17.82
N VAL A 116 20.80 3.35 17.11
CA VAL A 116 19.62 2.68 17.70
C VAL A 116 20.04 1.74 18.83
N ILE A 117 21.04 0.89 18.60
CA ILE A 117 21.55 -0.04 19.63
C ILE A 117 22.11 0.72 20.84
N ALA A 118 22.87 1.80 20.62
CA ALA A 118 23.39 2.61 21.71
C ALA A 118 22.28 3.25 22.54
N THR A 119 21.26 3.81 21.89
CA THR A 119 20.09 4.40 22.56
C THR A 119 19.28 3.37 23.34
N LEU A 120 19.05 2.18 22.75
CA LEU A 120 18.38 1.07 23.45
C LEU A 120 19.17 0.64 24.70
N ALA A 121 20.50 0.56 24.60
CA ALA A 121 21.37 0.22 25.71
C ALA A 121 21.35 1.28 26.84
N GLU A 122 21.30 2.57 26.51
CA GLU A 122 21.15 3.67 27.48
C GLU A 122 19.85 3.56 28.28
N LEU A 123 18.83 2.95 27.69
CA LEU A 123 17.51 2.72 28.31
C LEU A 123 17.39 1.38 29.03
N GLY A 124 18.50 0.64 29.13
CA GLY A 124 18.55 -0.65 29.79
C GLY A 124 17.92 -1.80 29.00
N VAL A 125 17.61 -1.60 27.72
CA VAL A 125 17.18 -2.68 26.82
C VAL A 125 18.40 -3.51 26.47
N SER A 126 18.40 -4.79 26.85
CA SER A 126 19.50 -5.69 26.54
C SER A 126 19.61 -5.95 25.03
N PRO A 127 20.79 -6.34 24.51
CA PRO A 127 20.93 -6.73 23.10
C PRO A 127 19.97 -7.85 22.68
N GLN A 128 19.58 -8.75 23.58
CA GLN A 128 18.61 -9.81 23.31
C GLN A 128 17.17 -9.28 23.23
N GLU A 129 16.79 -8.32 24.07
CA GLU A 129 15.48 -7.64 23.95
C GLU A 129 15.45 -6.75 22.72
N ALA A 130 16.55 -6.06 22.43
CA ALA A 130 16.74 -5.33 21.18
C ALA A 130 16.71 -6.27 19.98
N ALA A 131 17.22 -7.50 20.09
CA ALA A 131 17.09 -8.49 19.03
C ALA A 131 15.65 -8.90 18.80
N GLY A 132 14.91 -9.10 19.90
CA GLY A 132 13.46 -9.33 19.86
C GLY A 132 12.73 -8.21 19.12
N LEU A 133 13.17 -6.93 19.29
CA LEU A 133 12.55 -5.72 18.71
C LEU A 133 12.33 -5.78 17.20
N PHE A 134 13.16 -6.53 16.50
CA PHE A 134 13.20 -6.54 15.04
C PHE A 134 12.86 -7.91 14.43
N ALA A 135 12.48 -8.88 15.25
CA ALA A 135 12.02 -10.20 14.81
C ALA A 135 10.62 -10.51 15.40
N PRO A 136 9.57 -9.80 14.96
CA PRO A 136 8.20 -10.07 15.43
C PRO A 136 7.79 -11.52 15.12
N ASP A 137 6.90 -12.10 15.95
CA ASP A 137 6.27 -13.40 15.69
C ASP A 137 5.29 -13.26 14.52
N ILE A 138 5.81 -13.32 13.29
CA ILE A 138 5.01 -13.29 12.07
C ILE A 138 4.47 -14.69 11.83
N ARG A 139 3.17 -14.86 12.05
CA ARG A 139 2.47 -16.09 11.68
C ARG A 139 1.92 -15.95 10.27
N GLN A 140 2.63 -16.55 9.33
CA GLN A 140 2.23 -16.58 7.93
C GLN A 140 1.32 -17.79 7.65
N THR A 141 0.21 -17.54 6.97
CA THR A 141 -0.63 -18.59 6.39
C THR A 141 -0.23 -18.85 4.93
N ALA A 142 -0.64 -20.01 4.40
CA ALA A 142 -0.44 -20.33 2.99
C ALA A 142 -1.21 -19.40 2.02
N GLU A 143 -2.20 -18.66 2.53
CA GLU A 143 -3.12 -17.81 1.76
C GLU A 143 -2.65 -16.34 1.68
N GLY A 144 -1.35 -16.09 1.85
CA GLY A 144 -0.82 -14.72 1.82
C GLY A 144 -1.40 -13.83 2.91
N THR A 145 -1.77 -14.39 4.07
CA THR A 145 -2.22 -13.61 5.23
C THR A 145 -1.17 -13.69 6.32
N ILE A 146 -0.92 -12.56 7.00
CA ILE A 146 -0.18 -12.53 8.25
C ILE A 146 -1.01 -11.89 9.35
N THR A 147 -0.81 -12.37 10.57
CA THR A 147 -1.28 -11.70 11.77
C THR A 147 -0.11 -11.06 12.48
N ILE A 148 -0.23 -9.78 12.80
CA ILE A 148 0.75 -8.99 13.52
C ILE A 148 0.13 -8.67 14.89
N ASP A 149 0.68 -9.26 15.93
CA ASP A 149 0.35 -8.91 17.30
C ASP A 149 1.22 -7.73 17.74
N LEU A 150 0.66 -6.52 17.78
CA LEU A 150 1.40 -5.29 18.04
C LEU A 150 1.87 -5.16 19.49
N GLU A 151 1.26 -5.92 20.41
CA GLU A 151 1.72 -6.04 21.80
C GLU A 151 3.09 -6.74 21.82
N THR A 152 3.29 -7.72 20.95
CA THR A 152 4.50 -8.55 20.92
C THR A 152 5.44 -8.25 19.77
N VAL A 153 5.10 -7.36 18.84
CA VAL A 153 6.04 -6.82 17.84
C VAL A 153 7.23 -6.26 18.60
N GLY A 154 8.28 -7.06 18.64
CA GLY A 154 9.54 -6.65 19.19
C GLY A 154 9.91 -7.12 20.61
N GLY A 155 9.09 -7.90 21.32
CA GLY A 155 9.39 -8.29 22.71
C GLY A 155 9.39 -7.16 23.75
N VAL A 156 9.42 -5.89 23.33
CA VAL A 156 9.15 -4.69 24.14
C VAL A 156 7.80 -4.05 23.73
N GLY A 157 7.19 -4.55 22.66
CA GLY A 157 5.94 -4.05 22.07
C GLY A 157 6.07 -2.66 21.46
N ILE A 158 5.07 -2.22 20.71
CA ILE A 158 5.00 -0.83 20.23
C ILE A 158 5.02 0.17 21.39
N ARG A 159 4.50 -0.23 22.56
CA ARG A 159 4.63 0.55 23.81
C ARG A 159 6.07 0.83 24.21
N GLY A 160 6.98 -0.11 23.98
CA GLY A 160 8.42 0.08 24.22
C GLY A 160 9.01 1.15 23.32
N LEU A 161 8.64 1.14 22.04
CA LEU A 161 9.02 2.19 21.07
C LEU A 161 8.41 3.54 21.44
N TYR A 162 7.16 3.55 21.93
CA TYR A 162 6.47 4.74 22.40
C TYR A 162 7.13 5.33 23.66
N ALA A 163 7.50 4.48 24.62
CA ALA A 163 8.20 4.86 25.84
C ALA A 163 9.62 5.36 25.55
N LEU A 164 10.31 4.71 24.62
CA LEU A 164 11.60 5.15 24.06
C LEU A 164 11.49 6.56 23.47
N CYS A 165 10.46 6.78 22.65
CA CYS A 165 10.15 8.07 22.05
C CYS A 165 9.93 9.16 23.12
N GLN A 166 9.09 8.88 24.12
CA GLN A 166 8.84 9.78 25.25
C GLN A 166 10.09 10.07 26.08
N ALA A 167 10.96 9.08 26.28
CA ALA A 167 12.17 9.22 27.08
C ALA A 167 13.24 10.09 26.39
N ILE A 168 13.30 10.09 25.06
CA ILE A 168 14.29 10.83 24.26
C ILE A 168 13.83 12.27 23.99
N ALA A 169 12.51 12.50 23.99
CA ALA A 169 11.92 13.80 23.71
C ALA A 169 12.17 14.79 24.88
N SER A 170 13.22 15.60 24.80
CA SER A 170 13.55 16.60 25.84
C SER A 170 12.50 17.70 26.02
N ASP A 171 11.64 17.89 25.03
CA ASP A 171 10.51 18.82 24.96
C ASP A 171 9.15 18.10 24.83
N GLY A 172 9.11 16.77 24.99
CA GLY A 172 7.92 15.96 24.74
C GLY A 172 7.61 15.74 23.26
N VAL A 173 8.49 16.18 22.35
CA VAL A 173 8.36 16.01 20.91
C VAL A 173 9.29 14.92 20.40
N CYS A 174 8.72 13.84 19.89
CA CYS A 174 9.49 12.83 19.18
C CYS A 174 9.96 13.35 17.83
N ARG A 175 11.15 12.98 17.38
CA ARG A 175 11.62 13.31 16.04
C ARG A 175 11.95 12.04 15.27
N SER A 176 11.51 11.96 14.02
CA SER A 176 11.95 10.92 13.09
C SER A 176 13.46 11.02 12.83
N PHE A 177 14.05 10.01 12.20
CA PHE A 177 15.46 10.08 11.77
C PHE A 177 15.75 11.26 10.82
N GLU A 178 14.72 11.75 10.12
CA GLU A 178 14.79 12.92 9.24
C GLU A 178 14.56 14.24 9.98
N GLY A 179 14.39 14.20 11.31
CA GLY A 179 14.18 15.38 12.16
C GLY A 179 12.74 15.89 12.20
N GLN A 180 11.80 15.21 11.53
CA GLN A 180 10.37 15.57 11.55
C GLN A 180 9.80 15.32 12.93
N VAL A 181 9.04 16.28 13.43
CA VAL A 181 8.27 16.13 14.67
C VAL A 181 7.21 15.05 14.46
N VAL A 182 7.26 13.99 15.27
CA VAL A 182 6.21 12.99 15.40
C VAL A 182 5.46 13.33 16.67
N LEU A 183 4.23 13.82 16.54
CA LEU A 183 3.36 13.92 17.69
C LEU A 183 2.91 12.51 18.04
N LEU A 184 3.04 12.13 19.31
CA LEU A 184 2.51 10.86 19.82
C LEU A 184 1.01 10.77 19.54
N GLU A 185 0.33 11.90 19.65
CA GLU A 185 -1.06 12.10 19.28
C GLU A 185 -1.32 11.89 17.80
N GLU A 186 -0.34 11.91 16.88
CA GLU A 186 -0.54 11.59 15.46
C GLU A 186 -0.29 10.11 15.15
N GLY A 187 0.29 9.35 16.06
CA GLY A 187 0.63 7.95 15.83
C GLY A 187 1.95 7.73 15.10
N TRP A 188 2.29 6.46 14.89
CA TRP A 188 3.56 5.99 14.39
C TRP A 188 3.36 5.16 13.12
N ASN A 189 4.10 5.44 12.05
CA ASN A 189 4.05 4.64 10.83
C ASN A 189 4.88 3.36 10.97
N LEU A 190 4.20 2.22 11.06
CA LEU A 190 4.78 0.89 10.92
C LEU A 190 4.71 0.47 9.46
N TYR A 191 5.86 0.21 8.84
CA TYR A 191 5.91 -0.23 7.46
C TYR A 191 5.89 -1.75 7.43
N VAL A 192 5.07 -2.33 6.56
CA VAL A 192 5.03 -3.76 6.32
C VAL A 192 5.31 -3.98 4.85
N LYS A 193 6.46 -4.59 4.56
CA LYS A 193 6.91 -4.92 3.22
C LYS A 193 6.54 -6.36 2.92
N LEU A 194 5.96 -6.56 1.75
CA LEU A 194 5.67 -7.87 1.19
C LEU A 194 6.52 -8.05 -0.05
N TYR A 195 7.19 -9.17 -0.13
CA TYR A 195 7.70 -9.69 -1.39
C TYR A 195 6.82 -10.83 -1.84
N SER A 196 6.44 -10.77 -3.10
CA SER A 196 5.54 -11.74 -3.71
C SER A 196 5.99 -12.07 -5.12
N GLY A 197 5.49 -13.17 -5.65
CA GLY A 197 5.75 -13.59 -7.01
C GLY A 197 5.28 -15.03 -7.21
N ARG A 198 5.64 -15.59 -8.37
CA ARG A 198 5.45 -17.01 -8.67
C ARG A 198 6.78 -17.69 -8.91
N GLU A 199 6.84 -19.00 -8.72
CA GLU A 199 8.04 -19.76 -9.06
C GLU A 199 8.48 -19.47 -10.50
N GLY A 200 9.73 -19.04 -10.67
CA GLY A 200 10.30 -18.69 -11.98
C GLY A 200 9.96 -17.29 -12.51
N VAL A 201 9.20 -16.46 -11.78
CA VAL A 201 8.78 -15.11 -12.19
C VAL A 201 9.47 -14.02 -11.34
N VAL A 202 9.48 -12.79 -11.86
CA VAL A 202 9.99 -11.59 -11.19
C VAL A 202 9.31 -11.37 -9.83
N ARG A 203 10.13 -11.01 -8.83
CA ARG A 203 9.70 -10.65 -7.49
C ARG A 203 9.09 -9.24 -7.50
N ASN A 204 7.84 -9.12 -7.06
CA ASN A 204 7.18 -7.84 -6.81
C ASN A 204 7.34 -7.47 -5.33
N ASP A 205 7.64 -6.21 -5.07
CA ASP A 205 7.63 -5.62 -3.74
C ASP A 205 6.37 -4.75 -3.56
N THR A 206 5.77 -4.84 -2.38
CA THR A 206 4.60 -4.03 -2.01
C THR A 206 4.75 -3.59 -0.58
N VAL A 207 4.52 -2.30 -0.32
CA VAL A 207 4.62 -1.73 1.03
C VAL A 207 3.25 -1.28 1.50
N LYS A 208 2.89 -1.71 2.70
CA LYS A 208 1.79 -1.18 3.50
C LYS A 208 2.35 -0.28 4.59
N VAL A 209 1.72 0.87 4.79
CA VAL A 209 1.92 1.67 5.98
C VAL A 209 0.73 1.41 6.90
N LEU A 210 1.01 1.03 8.15
CA LEU A 210 0.04 0.97 9.23
C LEU A 210 0.35 2.11 10.17
N LYS A 211 -0.60 3.03 10.35
CA LYS A 211 -0.44 4.13 11.28
C LYS A 211 -0.93 3.68 12.65
N VAL A 212 0.01 3.39 13.53
CA VAL A 212 -0.27 2.86 14.87
C VAL A 212 -0.49 4.01 15.83
N ARG A 213 -1.67 4.13 16.43
CA ARG A 213 -2.02 5.27 17.28
C ARG A 213 -2.85 4.83 18.47
N ASP A 214 -2.55 5.41 19.63
CA ASP A 214 -3.39 5.28 20.81
C ASP A 214 -4.65 6.15 20.62
N PHE A 215 -5.78 5.50 20.32
CA PHE A 215 -7.05 6.15 20.00
C PHE A 215 -8.12 5.62 20.94
N ASP A 216 -9.18 6.41 21.15
CA ASP A 216 -10.34 6.03 21.96
C ASP A 216 -11.27 4.99 21.30
N GLY A 217 -10.82 4.37 20.20
CA GLY A 217 -11.53 3.33 19.47
C GLY A 217 -12.58 3.83 18.46
N ARG A 218 -12.76 5.14 18.30
CA ARG A 218 -13.62 5.69 17.25
C ARG A 218 -12.91 5.66 15.89
N ASN A 219 -13.71 5.54 14.83
CA ASN A 219 -13.28 5.67 13.43
C ASN A 219 -12.11 4.76 13.06
N ARG A 220 -12.37 3.45 12.97
CA ARG A 220 -11.37 2.42 12.61
C ARG A 220 -11.91 1.46 11.55
N ALA A 221 -13.04 1.79 10.92
CA ALA A 221 -13.59 0.94 9.88
C ALA A 221 -12.83 1.17 8.58
N ASN A 222 -12.52 0.09 7.87
CA ASN A 222 -12.16 0.21 6.46
C ASN A 222 -13.34 0.81 5.68
N PRO A 223 -13.10 1.56 4.60
CA PRO A 223 -14.14 1.93 3.65
C PRO A 223 -14.82 0.66 3.13
N ALA A 224 -16.08 0.77 2.70
CA ALA A 224 -16.82 -0.37 2.17
C ALA A 224 -17.60 -0.02 0.90
N PHE A 225 -17.51 -0.91 -0.09
CA PHE A 225 -18.30 -0.81 -1.30
C PHE A 225 -19.68 -1.46 -1.09
N ALA A 226 -20.74 -0.75 -1.49
CA ALA A 226 -22.07 -1.32 -1.66
C ALA A 226 -22.17 -2.03 -3.02
N THR A 227 -21.87 -1.32 -4.11
CA THR A 227 -21.92 -1.88 -5.48
C THR A 227 -20.79 -1.34 -6.37
N LEU A 228 -20.43 -2.15 -7.37
CA LEU A 228 -19.69 -1.75 -8.57
C LEU A 228 -20.47 -2.30 -9.76
N GLU A 229 -20.91 -1.42 -10.65
CA GLU A 229 -21.80 -1.77 -11.77
C GLU A 229 -21.32 -1.10 -13.06
N ALA A 230 -21.55 -1.76 -14.20
CA ALA A 230 -21.26 -1.23 -15.53
C ALA A 230 -22.57 -0.91 -16.25
N PHE A 231 -22.58 0.20 -16.98
CA PHE A 231 -23.74 0.70 -17.71
C PHE A 231 -23.40 0.94 -19.18
N ASP A 232 -24.30 0.57 -20.08
CA ASP A 232 -24.16 0.90 -21.50
C ASP A 232 -24.55 2.35 -21.81
N ALA A 233 -24.45 2.76 -23.08
CA ALA A 233 -24.81 4.11 -23.51
C ALA A 233 -26.30 4.47 -23.32
N SER A 234 -27.19 3.49 -23.09
CA SER A 234 -28.60 3.72 -22.76
C SER A 234 -28.82 3.94 -21.25
N GLY A 235 -27.80 3.69 -20.43
CA GLY A 235 -27.88 3.73 -18.97
C GLY A 235 -28.42 2.42 -18.36
N ALA A 236 -28.47 1.33 -19.14
CA ALA A 236 -28.87 0.02 -18.62
C ALA A 236 -27.66 -0.68 -18.00
N ALA A 237 -27.85 -1.30 -16.83
CA ALA A 237 -26.81 -2.11 -16.20
C ALA A 237 -26.53 -3.36 -17.05
N VAL A 238 -25.25 -3.66 -17.26
CA VAL A 238 -24.79 -4.78 -18.09
C VAL A 238 -23.75 -5.63 -17.36
N THR A 239 -23.67 -6.91 -17.73
CA THR A 239 -22.65 -7.86 -17.26
C THR A 239 -21.69 -8.27 -18.37
N GLY A 240 -21.65 -7.50 -19.46
CA GLY A 240 -20.88 -7.82 -20.66
C GLY A 240 -21.21 -6.88 -21.81
N GLY A 241 -20.61 -7.12 -22.96
CA GLY A 241 -20.81 -6.31 -24.16
C GLY A 241 -20.08 -6.89 -25.37
N VAL A 242 -19.90 -6.05 -26.38
CA VAL A 242 -19.15 -6.37 -27.60
C VAL A 242 -17.80 -5.64 -27.62
N PRO A 243 -16.82 -6.09 -28.42
CA PRO A 243 -15.53 -5.44 -28.54
C PRO A 243 -15.64 -3.92 -28.78
N GLU A 244 -14.73 -3.17 -28.16
CA GLU A 244 -14.63 -1.70 -28.24
C GLU A 244 -15.86 -0.93 -27.75
N GLN A 245 -16.86 -1.62 -27.17
CA GLN A 245 -17.99 -0.94 -26.55
C GLN A 245 -17.52 -0.17 -25.31
N LYS A 246 -17.93 1.10 -25.23
CA LYS A 246 -17.71 1.96 -24.08
C LYS A 246 -18.82 1.76 -23.04
N LEU A 247 -18.41 1.59 -21.79
CA LEU A 247 -19.25 1.39 -20.62
C LEU A 247 -18.92 2.48 -19.57
N THR A 248 -19.94 2.96 -18.88
CA THR A 248 -19.77 3.79 -17.68
C THR A 248 -19.76 2.88 -16.45
N LEU A 249 -18.68 2.93 -15.68
CA LEU A 249 -18.55 2.25 -14.39
C LEU A 249 -19.08 3.17 -13.29
N LYS A 250 -19.96 2.67 -12.42
CA LYS A 250 -20.44 3.42 -11.26
C LYS A 250 -20.21 2.64 -9.97
N LEU A 251 -19.74 3.38 -8.98
CA LEU A 251 -19.44 2.88 -7.66
C LEU A 251 -20.39 3.46 -6.62
N THR A 252 -20.95 2.59 -5.78
CA THR A 252 -21.72 3.01 -4.60
C THR A 252 -20.95 2.59 -3.35
N MET A 253 -20.68 3.54 -2.45
CA MET A 253 -20.12 3.26 -1.12
C MET A 253 -21.23 2.94 -0.11
N VAL A 254 -20.94 2.12 0.89
CA VAL A 254 -21.81 1.99 2.06
C VAL A 254 -21.83 3.33 2.81
N GLY A 255 -22.99 3.77 3.30
CA GLY A 255 -23.09 5.01 4.08
C GLY A 255 -22.15 4.97 5.30
N GLY A 256 -21.40 6.06 5.51
CA GLY A 256 -20.38 6.14 6.56
C GLY A 256 -19.04 5.47 6.22
N SER A 257 -18.82 5.04 4.98
CA SER A 257 -17.52 4.48 4.55
C SER A 257 -16.39 5.51 4.48
N ALA A 258 -16.73 6.78 4.27
CA ALA A 258 -15.82 7.89 4.53
C ALA A 258 -16.15 8.37 5.94
N GLU A 259 -15.21 8.20 6.85
CA GLU A 259 -15.40 8.62 8.23
C GLU A 259 -15.09 10.12 8.38
N THR A 260 -15.70 10.76 9.37
CA THR A 260 -15.41 12.13 9.78
C THR A 260 -14.66 12.06 11.11
N TYR A 261 -13.52 12.73 11.20
CA TYR A 261 -12.67 12.72 12.39
C TYR A 261 -12.11 14.11 12.71
N PRO A 262 -11.74 14.37 13.99
CA PRO A 262 -11.03 15.58 14.36
C PRO A 262 -9.58 15.52 13.85
N ALA A 263 -9.25 16.32 12.85
CA ALA A 263 -7.90 16.53 12.33
C ALA A 263 -7.21 17.67 13.09
N ILE A 264 -5.90 17.57 13.29
CA ILE A 264 -5.09 18.63 13.91
C ILE A 264 -4.90 19.76 12.90
N GLN A 265 -5.19 20.99 13.28
CA GLN A 265 -4.87 22.15 12.45
C GLN A 265 -3.38 22.47 12.52
N TYR A 266 -2.79 22.81 11.37
CA TYR A 266 -1.41 23.29 11.28
C TYR A 266 -1.39 24.73 10.75
N ASP A 267 -0.43 25.52 11.22
CA ASP A 267 -0.18 26.87 10.71
C ASP A 267 0.57 26.84 9.36
N ASP A 268 0.80 28.01 8.77
CA ASP A 268 1.52 28.15 7.48
C ASP A 268 2.97 27.63 7.53
N ASN A 269 3.53 27.37 8.72
CA ASN A 269 4.86 26.81 8.92
C ASN A 269 4.81 25.30 9.22
N GLY A 270 3.65 24.67 9.12
CA GLY A 270 3.44 23.25 9.43
C GLY A 270 3.57 22.94 10.93
N GLN A 271 3.42 23.94 11.80
CA GLN A 271 3.38 23.72 13.25
C GLN A 271 1.95 23.49 13.71
N PRO A 272 1.70 22.53 14.63
CA PRO A 272 0.37 22.29 15.14
C PRO A 272 -0.15 23.52 15.90
N VAL A 273 -1.37 23.94 15.58
CA VAL A 273 -2.03 25.07 16.22
C VAL A 273 -2.48 24.66 17.63
N ARG A 274 -2.17 25.50 18.62
CA ARG A 274 -2.60 25.31 20.00
C ARG A 274 -3.47 26.47 20.45
N ASP A 275 -4.48 26.18 21.26
CA ASP A 275 -5.36 27.18 21.86
C ASP A 275 -4.68 27.92 23.03
N ALA A 276 -5.42 28.81 23.70
CA ALA A 276 -4.90 29.59 24.82
C ALA A 276 -4.49 28.75 26.04
N ASP A 277 -5.05 27.55 26.18
CA ASP A 277 -4.75 26.60 27.26
C ASP A 277 -3.63 25.61 26.86
N GLY A 278 -3.15 25.70 25.62
CA GLY A 278 -2.09 24.86 25.06
C GLY A 278 -2.60 23.54 24.47
N ALA A 279 -3.91 23.32 24.41
CA ALA A 279 -4.50 22.13 23.77
C ALA A 279 -4.41 22.25 22.24
N LEU A 280 -4.33 21.13 21.55
CA LEU A 280 -4.34 21.12 20.08
C LEU A 280 -5.71 21.59 19.57
N VAL A 281 -5.69 22.49 18.59
CA VAL A 281 -6.90 22.87 17.86
C VAL A 281 -7.17 21.81 16.80
N THR A 282 -8.39 21.26 16.84
CA THR A 282 -8.84 20.28 15.86
C THR A 282 -10.04 20.78 15.07
N GLU A 283 -10.17 20.33 13.82
CA GLU A 283 -11.35 20.53 12.99
C GLU A 283 -11.91 19.20 12.49
N GLU A 284 -13.23 19.13 12.29
CA GLU A 284 -13.84 17.94 11.72
C GLU A 284 -13.53 17.89 10.23
N GLU A 285 -12.79 16.87 9.81
CA GLU A 285 -12.51 16.57 8.42
C GLU A 285 -13.24 15.29 8.02
N THR A 286 -13.78 15.26 6.80
CA THR A 286 -14.30 14.04 6.20
C THR A 286 -13.25 13.48 5.26
N GLU A 287 -13.07 12.16 5.32
CA GLU A 287 -12.06 11.48 4.51
C GLU A 287 -12.27 11.63 3.01
N GLU A 288 -11.19 12.00 2.34
CA GLU A 288 -11.06 11.82 0.90
C GLU A 288 -10.73 10.36 0.60
N LEU A 289 -11.52 9.74 -0.29
CA LEU A 289 -11.26 8.40 -0.78
C LEU A 289 -10.58 8.48 -2.14
N LEU A 290 -9.42 7.81 -2.24
CA LEU A 290 -8.71 7.58 -3.49
C LEU A 290 -9.12 6.22 -4.06
N TYR A 291 -9.58 6.20 -5.30
CA TYR A 291 -9.88 4.99 -6.04
C TYR A 291 -8.77 4.67 -7.03
N SER A 292 -8.30 3.43 -7.04
CA SER A 292 -7.43 2.89 -8.09
C SER A 292 -8.18 1.83 -8.88
N TRP A 293 -8.13 1.93 -10.20
CA TRP A 293 -8.89 1.10 -11.12
C TRP A 293 -7.95 0.20 -11.93
N TYR A 294 -8.29 -1.08 -12.04
CA TYR A 294 -7.54 -2.07 -12.80
C TYR A 294 -8.47 -2.94 -13.66
N ALA A 295 -7.96 -3.44 -14.78
CA ALA A 295 -8.67 -4.36 -15.67
C ALA A 295 -7.71 -5.43 -16.22
N THR A 296 -8.19 -6.66 -16.38
CA THR A 296 -7.43 -7.74 -17.05
C THR A 296 -7.44 -7.63 -18.57
N GLY A 297 -8.11 -6.62 -19.12
CA GLY A 297 -8.15 -6.30 -20.54
C GLY A 297 -9.00 -5.04 -20.79
N GLY A 298 -8.86 -4.47 -21.98
CA GLY A 298 -9.55 -3.23 -22.37
C GLY A 298 -8.86 -1.98 -21.84
N ASN A 299 -9.55 -0.84 -21.84
CA ASN A 299 -8.97 0.45 -21.47
C ASN A 299 -9.84 1.22 -20.47
N ILE A 300 -9.27 1.51 -19.30
CA ILE A 300 -9.87 2.40 -18.29
C ILE A 300 -9.41 3.83 -18.55
N ASP A 301 -10.35 4.76 -18.68
CA ASP A 301 -10.07 6.18 -18.99
C ASP A 301 -9.21 6.85 -17.90
N ARG A 302 -9.52 6.59 -16.63
CA ARG A 302 -8.78 7.11 -15.47
C ARG A 302 -8.31 5.99 -14.55
N SER A 303 -7.01 5.73 -14.50
CA SER A 303 -6.45 4.72 -13.58
C SER A 303 -6.63 5.08 -12.09
N ARG A 304 -6.87 6.36 -11.78
CA ARG A 304 -7.18 6.86 -10.44
C ARG A 304 -8.26 7.92 -10.47
N THR A 305 -9.15 7.89 -9.49
CA THR A 305 -10.15 8.94 -9.24
C THR A 305 -10.18 9.26 -7.74
N VAL A 306 -10.66 10.44 -7.36
CA VAL A 306 -10.74 10.89 -5.96
C VAL A 306 -12.12 11.43 -5.66
N THR A 307 -12.61 11.24 -4.45
CA THR A 307 -13.73 12.02 -3.92
C THR A 307 -13.18 13.12 -3.04
N ASP A 308 -13.44 14.38 -3.42
CA ASP A 308 -13.21 15.56 -2.59
C ASP A 308 -14.50 16.40 -2.53
N ASP A 309 -14.47 17.51 -1.80
CA ASP A 309 -15.62 18.43 -1.64
C ASP A 309 -16.14 19.03 -2.95
N LEU A 310 -15.32 19.02 -4.00
CA LEU A 310 -15.60 19.63 -5.30
C LEU A 310 -15.95 18.59 -6.36
N PHE A 311 -15.49 17.35 -6.21
CA PHE A 311 -15.57 16.30 -7.21
C PHE A 311 -15.90 14.95 -6.59
N ASP A 312 -17.09 14.45 -6.89
CA ASP A 312 -17.48 13.08 -6.61
C ASP A 312 -17.16 12.17 -7.81
N GLN A 313 -15.90 11.73 -7.92
CA GLN A 313 -15.44 10.91 -9.05
C GLN A 313 -15.58 9.39 -8.80
N ARG A 314 -16.77 8.98 -8.32
CA ARG A 314 -17.17 7.57 -8.20
C ARG A 314 -17.59 6.92 -9.52
N GLU A 315 -17.49 7.66 -10.63
CA GLU A 315 -17.74 7.17 -11.98
C GLU A 315 -16.45 7.11 -12.80
N ASN A 316 -16.34 6.14 -13.69
CA ASN A 316 -15.24 6.00 -14.63
C ASN A 316 -15.74 5.48 -15.98
N GLU A 317 -14.94 5.63 -17.01
CA GLU A 317 -15.26 5.12 -18.33
C GLU A 317 -14.34 3.94 -18.66
N PHE A 318 -14.91 2.89 -19.24
CA PHE A 318 -14.21 1.67 -19.58
C PHE A 318 -14.56 1.23 -21.00
N THR A 319 -13.55 0.96 -21.83
CA THR A 319 -13.73 0.42 -23.18
C THR A 319 -13.37 -1.06 -23.16
N LEU A 320 -14.32 -1.92 -23.55
CA LEU A 320 -14.09 -3.37 -23.63
C LEU A 320 -12.98 -3.69 -24.64
N PRO A 321 -12.14 -4.73 -24.38
CA PRO A 321 -11.06 -5.11 -25.29
C PRO A 321 -11.56 -5.52 -26.68
N GLU A 322 -10.66 -5.44 -27.66
CA GLU A 322 -10.90 -5.92 -29.03
C GLU A 322 -11.16 -7.44 -29.09
N GLU A 323 -10.46 -8.21 -28.26
CA GLU A 323 -10.57 -9.68 -28.24
C GLU A 323 -11.74 -10.14 -27.36
N PRO A 324 -12.66 -10.98 -27.89
CA PRO A 324 -13.71 -11.59 -27.08
C PRO A 324 -13.14 -12.47 -25.97
N GLY A 325 -13.74 -12.41 -24.78
CA GLY A 325 -13.26 -13.15 -23.62
C GLY A 325 -13.78 -12.61 -22.29
N PRO A 326 -13.48 -13.31 -21.19
CA PRO A 326 -13.75 -12.81 -19.85
C PRO A 326 -12.84 -11.63 -19.52
N VAL A 327 -13.38 -10.62 -18.86
CA VAL A 327 -12.63 -9.48 -18.34
C VAL A 327 -13.01 -9.25 -16.90
N ARG A 328 -12.02 -9.07 -16.02
CA ARG A 328 -12.24 -8.71 -14.62
C ARG A 328 -11.76 -7.28 -14.38
N LEU A 329 -12.64 -6.47 -13.84
CA LEU A 329 -12.36 -5.13 -13.32
C LEU A 329 -12.13 -5.20 -11.82
N TYR A 330 -11.20 -4.39 -11.32
CA TYR A 330 -10.99 -4.16 -9.90
C TYR A 330 -11.06 -2.66 -9.61
N VAL A 331 -11.76 -2.31 -8.54
CA VAL A 331 -11.68 -0.98 -7.92
C VAL A 331 -11.20 -1.13 -6.49
N ILE A 332 -10.23 -0.32 -6.13
CA ILE A 332 -9.63 -0.26 -4.81
C ILE A 332 -9.88 1.11 -4.23
N ALA A 333 -10.56 1.20 -3.10
CA ALA A 333 -10.69 2.43 -2.32
C ALA A 333 -9.62 2.45 -1.24
N ARG A 334 -8.98 3.60 -1.07
CA ARG A 334 -8.04 3.89 0.02
C ARG A 334 -8.45 5.19 0.68
N ASP A 335 -8.45 5.21 2.01
CA ASP A 335 -8.52 6.46 2.77
C ASP A 335 -7.11 6.95 3.13
N GLY A 336 -7.02 8.14 3.75
CA GLY A 336 -5.77 8.74 4.22
C GLY A 336 -5.13 8.06 5.44
N ARG A 337 -5.87 7.16 6.10
CA ARG A 337 -5.45 6.45 7.32
C ARG A 337 -4.86 5.08 7.04
N GLY A 338 -4.90 4.64 5.78
CA GLY A 338 -4.45 3.32 5.35
C GLY A 338 -5.56 2.29 5.30
N GLY A 339 -6.82 2.68 5.48
CA GLY A 339 -7.96 1.82 5.26
C GLY A 339 -8.14 1.53 3.78
N PHE A 340 -8.79 0.40 3.54
CA PHE A 340 -8.78 -0.27 2.25
C PHE A 340 -10.07 -1.05 2.01
N ALA A 341 -10.64 -0.88 0.82
CA ALA A 341 -11.60 -1.82 0.27
C ALA A 341 -11.27 -2.18 -1.16
N VAL A 342 -11.70 -3.38 -1.56
CA VAL A 342 -11.64 -3.86 -2.94
C VAL A 342 -13.01 -4.36 -3.37
N ARG A 343 -13.37 -4.11 -4.63
CA ARG A 343 -14.48 -4.75 -5.31
C ARG A 343 -14.04 -5.15 -6.71
N SER A 344 -14.52 -6.28 -7.18
CA SER A 344 -14.35 -6.70 -8.57
C SER A 344 -15.69 -6.78 -9.29
N LEU A 345 -15.62 -6.67 -10.61
CA LEU A 345 -16.74 -6.87 -11.53
C LEU A 345 -16.26 -7.71 -12.71
N ASP A 346 -16.91 -8.84 -12.92
CA ASP A 346 -16.64 -9.72 -14.06
C ASP A 346 -17.58 -9.36 -15.22
N LEU A 347 -17.00 -9.20 -16.40
CA LEU A 347 -17.67 -8.86 -17.64
C LEU A 347 -17.34 -9.91 -18.71
N GLN A 348 -18.33 -10.22 -19.56
CA GLN A 348 -18.11 -11.07 -20.73
C GLN A 348 -18.11 -10.24 -22.01
N VAL A 349 -17.01 -10.27 -22.76
CA VAL A 349 -16.97 -9.75 -24.13
C VAL A 349 -17.38 -10.85 -25.08
N SER A 350 -18.46 -10.61 -25.83
CA SER A 350 -19.01 -11.57 -26.81
C SER A 350 -18.68 -11.13 -28.22
N GLU A 351 -18.69 -12.07 -29.17
CA GLU A 351 -18.64 -11.72 -30.59
C GLU A 351 -19.79 -10.75 -30.95
N PRO A 352 -19.57 -9.81 -31.90
CA PRO A 352 -20.51 -8.75 -32.23
C PRO A 352 -21.81 -9.21 -32.91
#